data_AF-A0A6P8Q7I9-F1
#
_entry.id   AF-A0A6P8Q7I9-F1
#
_cell.length_a   1.000
_cell.length_b   1.000
_cell.length_c   1.000
_cell.angle_alpha   90.00
_cell.angle_beta   90.00
_cell.angle_gamma   90.00
#
_symmetry.space_group_name_H-M   'P 1'
#
loop_
_entity.id
_entity.type
_entity.pdbx_description
1 polymer ?
#
loop_
_entity_poly.entity_id
_entity_poly.type
_entity_poly.pdbx_seq_one_letter_code
_entity_poly.pdbx_strand_id
1 'polypeptide(L)'
;MIVHNGRLTSRQTDPSLEVQRFVARSERRQESRPPYTFGKDIVILEMPTSEKGGSAFLEQNHNYPVLEEYALKCSKSKVLRRAINVDVDDLDKCLMDIMKVKKIHVQKDPRFKLSLRVCVLQISGYKQLYLCVENLRKQPYDSNNEDHEEQLTELWNLLMPNQALKSRITKQWGDIGFQGDDPKTDFRGMGMLGLVNLVYFSKHYTEESRQILSRSNHPKMGFSYAIVGINLTEMAYSLLRSDALKSHLYNLIPGVPQLEHFHQFYCYLMYEFDKFWFQEEPESIMLFNQYREKFQNRIKGLLINQNVMFTLRKANSL
;
A
#
# COMPACT_ATOMS: atom_id res chain seq x y z
N MET A 1 -35.08 11.87 13.59
CA MET A 1 -35.90 12.06 12.37
C MET A 1 -36.64 13.38 12.50
N ILE A 2 -36.40 14.34 11.61
CA ILE A 2 -37.28 15.50 11.38
C ILE A 2 -37.33 15.70 9.87
N VAL A 3 -38.55 15.78 9.32
CA VAL A 3 -38.84 15.91 7.88
C VAL A 3 -39.31 17.34 7.61
N HIS A 4 -38.67 18.03 6.68
CA HIS A 4 -39.33 19.08 5.90
C HIS A 4 -38.75 19.18 4.48
N ASN A 5 -39.64 19.20 3.49
CA ASN A 5 -39.44 19.46 2.05
C ASN A 5 -38.58 18.48 1.23
N GLY A 6 -39.11 17.27 0.98
CA GLY A 6 -39.25 16.71 -0.38
C GLY A 6 -38.03 16.49 -1.29
N ARG A 7 -36.79 16.64 -0.82
CA ARG A 7 -35.57 16.23 -1.55
C ARG A 7 -34.68 15.38 -0.65
N LEU A 8 -34.44 14.13 -1.06
CA LEU A 8 -33.39 13.30 -0.51
C LEU A 8 -32.03 13.88 -0.92
N THR A 9 -31.47 14.76 -0.11
CA THR A 9 -30.04 15.09 -0.17
C THR A 9 -29.32 14.16 0.79
N SER A 10 -28.45 13.29 0.26
CA SER A 10 -27.47 12.59 1.10
C SER A 10 -26.62 13.65 1.81
N ARG A 11 -26.62 13.65 3.14
CA ARG A 11 -25.62 14.39 3.91
C ARG A 11 -24.29 13.68 3.67
N GLN A 12 -23.50 14.16 2.71
CA GLN A 12 -22.06 13.97 2.77
C GLN A 12 -21.59 14.65 4.05
N THR A 13 -21.15 13.85 5.03
CA THR A 13 -20.45 14.37 6.19
C THR A 13 -19.09 14.85 5.70
N ASP A 14 -18.81 16.13 5.93
CA ASP A 14 -17.51 16.73 5.65
C ASP A 14 -16.47 16.07 6.57
N PRO A 15 -15.48 15.34 6.02
CA PRO A 15 -14.47 14.65 6.82
C PRO A 15 -13.71 15.59 7.77
N SER A 16 -13.63 16.89 7.43
CA SER A 16 -12.95 17.90 8.25
C SER A 16 -13.69 18.19 9.58
N LEU A 17 -15.02 18.14 9.58
CA LEU A 17 -15.87 18.35 10.77
C LEU A 17 -15.89 17.14 11.71
N GLU A 18 -15.62 15.94 11.20
CA GLU A 18 -15.58 14.71 12.00
C GLU A 18 -14.21 14.55 12.68
N VAL A 19 -13.16 14.96 11.99
CA VAL A 19 -11.82 15.16 12.55
C VAL A 19 -11.83 16.19 13.69
N GLN A 20 -12.56 17.30 13.55
CA GLN A 20 -12.74 18.29 14.64
C GLN A 20 -13.34 17.67 15.90
N ARG A 21 -14.33 16.77 15.75
CA ARG A 21 -14.97 16.08 16.88
C ARG A 21 -14.04 15.08 17.57
N PHE A 22 -13.07 14.54 16.84
CA PHE A 22 -12.03 13.67 17.37
C PHE A 22 -11.00 14.45 18.21
N VAL A 23 -10.50 15.57 17.70
CA VAL A 23 -9.55 16.46 18.44
C VAL A 23 -10.16 16.97 19.75
N ALA A 24 -11.43 17.36 19.76
CA ALA A 24 -12.13 17.81 20.98
C ALA A 24 -12.37 16.70 22.03
N ARG A 25 -12.18 15.42 21.66
CA ARG A 25 -12.26 14.27 22.59
C ARG A 25 -10.89 13.92 23.18
N SER A 26 -9.81 14.10 22.43
CA SER A 26 -8.44 13.83 22.90
C SER A 26 -7.95 14.89 23.90
N GLU A 27 -8.36 16.15 23.79
CA GLU A 27 -8.02 17.23 24.74
C GLU A 27 -8.47 16.98 26.18
N ARG A 28 -9.47 16.11 26.40
CA ARG A 28 -9.97 15.75 27.75
C ARG A 28 -9.16 14.66 28.44
N ARG A 29 -8.18 14.05 27.77
CA ARG A 29 -7.37 12.95 28.31
C ARG A 29 -5.91 13.16 27.92
N GLN A 30 -5.12 13.87 28.73
CA GLN A 30 -3.89 13.32 29.32
C GLN A 30 -2.96 14.38 29.91
N GLU A 31 -2.54 14.09 31.14
CA GLU A 31 -1.25 14.48 31.70
C GLU A 31 -0.11 13.64 31.09
N SER A 32 0.98 14.34 30.75
CA SER A 32 2.40 13.96 30.61
C SER A 32 2.79 12.55 30.13
N ARG A 33 3.36 12.45 28.92
CA ARG A 33 4.29 11.37 28.50
C ARG A 33 5.53 11.94 27.78
N PRO A 34 6.72 11.30 27.92
CA PRO A 34 8.01 11.84 27.48
C PRO A 34 8.25 11.70 25.96
N PRO A 35 9.28 12.37 25.40
CA PRO A 35 9.49 12.44 23.95
C PRO A 35 10.02 11.12 23.35
N TYR A 36 9.49 10.76 22.19
CA TYR A 36 9.84 9.56 21.42
C TYR A 36 11.12 9.81 20.58
N THR A 37 12.13 8.95 20.72
CA THR A 37 13.30 8.90 19.83
C THR A 37 13.17 7.73 18.85
N PHE A 38 13.42 7.98 17.56
CA PHE A 38 13.47 6.92 16.55
C PHE A 38 14.75 6.09 16.68
N GLY A 39 14.58 4.77 16.71
CA GLY A 39 15.65 3.81 16.40
C GLY A 39 16.14 3.96 14.96
N LYS A 40 17.43 3.68 14.77
CA LYS A 40 18.26 3.99 13.60
C LYS A 40 17.74 3.39 12.27
N ASP A 41 17.75 4.26 11.26
CA ASP A 41 17.95 4.05 9.82
C ASP A 41 17.04 3.07 9.04
N ILE A 42 16.07 3.64 8.31
CA ILE A 42 15.50 3.03 7.10
C ILE A 42 16.22 3.59 5.91
N VAL A 43 16.82 2.69 5.14
CA VAL A 43 17.53 3.01 3.92
C VAL A 43 16.51 3.08 2.78
N ILE A 44 16.25 4.29 2.28
CA ILE A 44 15.80 4.46 0.90
C ILE A 44 17.02 4.07 0.05
N LEU A 45 17.01 2.87 -0.54
CA LEU A 45 18.04 2.50 -1.49
C LEU A 45 17.77 3.23 -2.81
N GLU A 46 18.38 4.40 -2.99
CA GLU A 46 18.79 4.83 -4.31
C GLU A 46 20.08 4.07 -4.63
N MET A 47 20.08 3.20 -5.64
CA MET A 47 21.32 2.56 -6.05
C MET A 47 22.33 3.65 -6.49
N PRO A 48 23.59 3.58 -6.06
CA PRO A 48 24.59 4.53 -6.51
C PRO A 48 24.72 4.44 -8.03
N THR A 49 24.65 5.60 -8.70
CA THR A 49 25.07 5.72 -10.09
C THR A 49 26.50 5.21 -10.18
N SER A 50 26.72 4.21 -11.03
CA SER A 50 27.96 3.44 -11.09
C SER A 50 29.22 4.30 -11.12
N GLU A 51 30.05 4.21 -10.08
CA GLU A 51 31.50 4.34 -10.24
C GLU A 51 32.16 3.03 -9.81
N LYS A 52 32.59 2.30 -10.85
CA LYS A 52 33.62 1.26 -10.92
C LYS A 52 33.90 0.43 -9.65
N GLY A 53 33.51 -0.85 -9.72
CA GLY A 53 34.35 -1.95 -9.25
C GLY A 53 33.71 -2.96 -8.29
N GLY A 54 33.32 -4.11 -8.83
CA GLY A 54 33.50 -5.41 -8.15
C GLY A 54 32.38 -5.90 -7.22
N SER A 55 31.31 -6.46 -7.79
CA SER A 55 30.73 -7.74 -7.35
C SER A 55 29.78 -8.27 -8.43
N ALA A 56 30.14 -9.40 -9.03
CA ALA A 56 29.56 -9.97 -10.24
C ALA A 56 28.18 -10.63 -10.08
N PHE A 57 27.30 -10.07 -9.23
CA PHE A 57 25.93 -10.59 -9.03
C PHE A 57 24.81 -9.59 -9.40
N LEU A 58 25.14 -8.38 -9.86
CA LEU A 58 24.17 -7.30 -10.09
C LEU A 58 24.46 -6.47 -11.35
N GLU A 59 24.71 -7.13 -12.48
CA GLU A 59 24.55 -6.49 -13.81
C GLU A 59 23.26 -7.02 -14.46
N GLN A 60 22.12 -6.75 -13.83
CA GLN A 60 20.79 -7.03 -14.40
C GLN A 60 20.11 -5.73 -14.81
N ASN A 61 20.58 -5.08 -15.86
CA ASN A 61 19.73 -4.47 -16.89
C ASN A 61 18.27 -4.14 -16.43
N HIS A 62 18.12 -3.08 -15.64
CA HIS A 62 16.95 -2.81 -14.77
C HIS A 62 15.79 -2.07 -15.46
N ASN A 63 15.52 -2.34 -16.75
CA ASN A 63 14.59 -1.48 -17.52
C ASN A 63 13.70 -2.16 -18.56
N TYR A 64 13.65 -3.49 -18.55
CA TYR A 64 13.05 -4.27 -19.63
C TYR A 64 11.50 -4.30 -19.61
N PRO A 65 10.82 -4.57 -18.48
CA PRO A 65 9.43 -5.02 -18.58
C PRO A 65 8.42 -3.93 -18.96
N VAL A 66 8.63 -2.66 -18.60
CA VAL A 66 7.69 -1.56 -18.96
C VAL A 66 7.73 -1.26 -20.46
N LEU A 67 8.94 -1.14 -21.03
CA LEU A 67 9.13 -0.90 -22.46
C LEU A 67 8.71 -2.12 -23.29
N GLU A 68 8.96 -3.32 -22.79
CA GLU A 68 8.53 -4.56 -23.43
C GLU A 68 7.03 -4.77 -23.36
N GLU A 69 6.37 -4.41 -22.26
CA GLU A 69 4.91 -4.47 -22.15
C GLU A 69 4.26 -3.59 -23.23
N TYR A 70 4.76 -2.36 -23.41
CA TYR A 70 4.31 -1.48 -24.48
C TYR A 70 4.55 -2.10 -25.86
N ALA A 71 5.74 -2.65 -26.11
CA ALA A 71 6.07 -3.32 -27.37
C ALA A 71 5.19 -4.55 -27.65
N LEU A 72 4.88 -5.34 -26.62
CA LEU A 72 3.98 -6.50 -26.70
C LEU A 72 2.55 -6.05 -27.01
N LYS A 73 2.06 -4.99 -26.35
CA LYS A 73 0.70 -4.43 -26.55
C LYS A 73 0.51 -3.93 -27.99
N CYS A 74 1.50 -3.20 -28.51
CA CYS A 74 1.47 -2.61 -29.84
C CYS A 74 1.86 -3.59 -30.96
N SER A 75 2.28 -4.82 -30.63
CA SER A 75 2.73 -5.80 -31.61
C SER A 75 1.62 -6.18 -32.59
N LYS A 76 1.94 -6.27 -33.89
CA LYS A 76 1.01 -6.80 -34.91
C LYS A 76 0.73 -8.30 -34.73
N SER A 77 1.60 -9.03 -34.04
CA SER A 77 1.44 -10.46 -33.78
C SER A 77 0.45 -10.74 -32.66
N LYS A 78 -0.58 -11.56 -32.95
CA LYS A 78 -1.55 -12.04 -31.95
C LYS A 78 -0.88 -12.83 -30.82
N VAL A 79 0.19 -13.58 -31.13
CA VAL A 79 0.94 -14.37 -30.14
C VAL A 79 1.61 -13.46 -29.12
N LEU A 80 2.27 -12.39 -29.57
CA LEU A 80 2.93 -11.44 -28.67
C LEU A 80 1.92 -10.66 -27.81
N ARG A 81 0.77 -10.27 -28.38
CA ARG A 81 -0.29 -9.61 -27.61
C ARG A 81 -0.91 -10.51 -26.54
N ARG A 82 -0.95 -11.83 -26.77
CA ARG A 82 -1.47 -12.80 -25.78
C ARG A 82 -0.56 -12.97 -24.57
N ALA A 83 0.75 -12.75 -24.73
CA ALA A 83 1.73 -12.92 -23.66
C ALA A 83 1.44 -12.07 -22.42
N ILE A 84 0.82 -10.90 -22.59
CA ILE A 84 0.47 -9.97 -21.49
C ILE A 84 -0.55 -10.57 -20.51
N ASN A 85 -1.33 -11.56 -20.97
CA ASN A 85 -2.41 -12.18 -20.19
C ASN A 85 -2.20 -13.69 -20.04
N VAL A 86 -0.95 -14.16 -20.17
CA VAL A 86 -0.66 -15.58 -20.04
C VAL A 86 -0.80 -16.03 -18.59
N ASP A 87 -1.42 -17.18 -18.39
CA ASP A 87 -1.36 -17.88 -17.11
C ASP A 87 0.06 -18.42 -16.88
N VAL A 88 0.46 -18.59 -15.62
CA VAL A 88 1.75 -19.19 -15.26
C VAL A 88 1.86 -20.60 -15.83
N ASP A 89 0.77 -21.36 -15.85
CA ASP A 89 0.74 -22.74 -16.37
C ASP A 89 0.97 -22.80 -17.89
N ASP A 90 0.56 -21.76 -18.62
CA ASP A 90 0.70 -21.65 -20.08
C ASP A 90 1.97 -20.90 -20.51
N LEU A 91 2.79 -20.44 -19.56
CA LEU A 91 3.93 -19.56 -19.81
C LEU A 91 4.95 -20.19 -20.76
N ASP A 92 5.36 -21.43 -20.51
CA ASP A 92 6.39 -22.08 -21.32
C ASP A 92 5.95 -22.27 -22.77
N LYS A 93 4.67 -22.60 -22.98
CA LYS A 93 4.07 -22.67 -24.31
C LYS A 93 4.04 -21.30 -24.99
N CYS A 94 3.62 -20.26 -24.27
CA CYS A 94 3.61 -18.89 -24.79
C CYS A 94 5.01 -18.41 -25.21
N LEU A 95 6.03 -18.68 -24.39
CA LEU A 95 7.42 -18.35 -24.71
C LEU A 95 7.89 -19.09 -25.98
N MET A 96 7.60 -20.39 -26.10
CA MET A 96 7.90 -21.16 -27.31
C MET A 96 7.25 -20.55 -28.56
N ASP A 97 5.98 -20.15 -28.46
CA ASP A 97 5.26 -19.52 -29.57
C ASP A 97 5.86 -18.17 -29.97
N ILE A 98 6.22 -17.32 -28.99
CA ILE A 98 6.88 -16.02 -29.26
C ILE A 98 8.21 -16.25 -29.98
N MET A 99 9.02 -17.18 -29.49
CA MET A 99 10.34 -17.48 -30.03
C MET A 99 10.23 -18.05 -31.46
N LYS A 100 9.22 -18.89 -31.73
CA LYS A 100 8.91 -19.38 -33.07
C LYS A 100 8.52 -18.25 -34.02
N VAL A 101 7.59 -17.38 -33.61
CA VAL A 101 7.11 -16.26 -34.43
C VAL A 101 8.23 -15.26 -34.73
N LYS A 102 9.12 -15.02 -33.77
CA LYS A 102 10.24 -14.09 -33.90
C LYS A 102 11.51 -14.73 -34.47
N LYS A 103 11.49 -16.02 -34.77
CA LYS A 103 12.63 -16.79 -35.30
C LYS A 103 13.88 -16.66 -34.41
N ILE A 104 13.68 -16.73 -33.09
CA ILE A 104 14.75 -16.56 -32.09
C ILE A 104 15.45 -17.90 -31.88
N HIS A 105 16.76 -17.93 -32.11
CA HIS A 105 17.58 -19.12 -31.92
C HIS A 105 18.17 -19.16 -30.50
N VAL A 106 17.51 -19.89 -29.59
CA VAL A 106 17.83 -19.96 -28.14
C VAL A 106 19.27 -20.34 -27.85
N GLN A 107 19.83 -21.21 -28.68
CA GLN A 107 21.20 -21.70 -28.55
C GLN A 107 22.24 -20.58 -28.70
N LYS A 108 21.88 -19.46 -29.34
CA LYS A 108 22.74 -18.29 -29.50
C LYS A 108 22.65 -17.30 -28.33
N ASP A 109 21.54 -17.31 -27.58
CA ASP A 109 21.37 -16.46 -26.40
C ASP A 109 20.37 -17.06 -25.38
N PRO A 110 20.83 -17.93 -24.46
CA PRO A 110 20.00 -18.47 -23.40
C PRO A 110 19.47 -17.40 -22.43
N ARG A 111 20.19 -16.27 -22.26
CA ARG A 111 19.81 -15.19 -21.35
C ARG A 111 18.58 -14.44 -21.85
N PHE A 112 18.42 -14.34 -23.17
CA PHE A 112 17.21 -13.76 -23.77
C PHE A 112 15.95 -14.52 -23.35
N LYS A 113 15.96 -15.86 -23.36
CA LYS A 113 14.79 -16.67 -22.93
C LYS A 113 14.45 -16.42 -21.46
N LEU A 114 15.47 -16.35 -20.59
CA LEU A 114 15.26 -16.08 -19.17
C LEU A 114 14.70 -14.67 -18.94
N SER A 115 15.26 -13.68 -19.62
CA SER A 115 14.82 -12.29 -19.53
C SER A 115 13.37 -12.16 -19.99
N LEU A 116 13.03 -12.74 -21.15
CA LEU A 116 11.66 -12.75 -21.66
C LEU A 116 10.70 -13.46 -20.70
N ARG A 117 11.11 -14.57 -20.07
CA ARG A 117 10.30 -15.27 -19.06
C ARG A 117 9.98 -14.36 -17.88
N VAL A 118 10.98 -13.71 -17.31
CA VAL A 118 10.81 -12.78 -16.17
C VAL A 118 9.85 -11.65 -16.55
N CYS A 119 10.05 -11.05 -17.71
CA CYS A 119 9.22 -9.90 -18.14
C CYS A 119 7.77 -10.31 -18.37
N VAL A 120 7.52 -11.47 -18.99
CA VAL A 120 6.15 -11.98 -19.18
C VAL A 120 5.50 -12.31 -17.82
N LEU A 121 6.21 -12.94 -16.89
CA LEU A 121 5.72 -13.22 -15.53
C LEU A 121 5.36 -11.96 -14.75
N GLN A 122 6.20 -10.94 -14.84
CA GLN A 122 5.98 -9.67 -14.16
C GLN A 122 4.77 -8.93 -14.74
N ILE A 123 4.64 -8.89 -16.07
CA ILE A 123 3.52 -8.23 -16.76
C ILE A 123 2.19 -8.93 -16.42
N SER A 124 2.12 -10.26 -16.57
CA SER A 124 0.89 -10.99 -16.26
C SER A 124 0.57 -10.94 -14.77
N GLY A 125 1.60 -11.07 -13.93
CA GLY A 125 1.49 -10.98 -12.47
C GLY A 125 1.00 -9.63 -11.98
N TYR A 126 1.45 -8.51 -12.58
CA TYR A 126 0.95 -7.17 -12.24
C TYR A 126 -0.56 -7.06 -12.45
N LYS A 127 -1.06 -7.61 -13.56
CA LYS A 127 -2.50 -7.62 -13.85
C LYS A 127 -3.26 -8.48 -12.84
N GLN A 128 -2.75 -9.66 -12.50
CA GLN A 128 -3.37 -10.53 -11.49
C GLN A 128 -3.39 -9.84 -10.12
N LEU A 129 -2.29 -9.22 -9.72
CA LEU A 129 -2.20 -8.41 -8.50
C LEU A 129 -3.28 -7.33 -8.47
N TYR A 130 -3.43 -6.55 -9.55
CA TYR A 130 -4.47 -5.53 -9.63
C TYR A 130 -5.88 -6.11 -9.43
N LEU A 131 -6.18 -7.26 -10.03
CA LEU A 131 -7.47 -7.93 -9.84
C LEU A 131 -7.68 -8.40 -8.40
N CYS A 132 -6.67 -9.00 -7.77
CA CYS A 132 -6.72 -9.41 -6.36
C CYS A 132 -6.98 -8.22 -5.43
N VAL A 133 -6.25 -7.12 -5.62
CA VAL A 133 -6.42 -5.88 -4.86
C VAL A 133 -7.81 -5.28 -5.08
N GLU A 134 -8.28 -5.22 -6.33
CA GLU A 134 -9.61 -4.68 -6.65
C GLU A 134 -10.75 -5.53 -6.07
N ASN A 135 -10.60 -6.85 -6.05
CA ASN A 135 -11.57 -7.77 -5.44
C ASN A 135 -11.69 -7.53 -3.93
N LEU A 136 -10.57 -7.44 -3.21
CA LEU A 136 -10.57 -7.12 -1.78
C LEU A 136 -11.11 -5.72 -1.49
N ARG A 137 -10.81 -4.74 -2.34
CA ARG A 137 -11.33 -3.37 -2.20
C ARG A 137 -12.85 -3.33 -2.36
N LYS A 138 -13.39 -4.14 -3.28
CA LYS A 138 -14.84 -4.24 -3.54
C LYS A 138 -15.59 -5.07 -2.52
N GLN A 139 -14.92 -5.97 -1.81
CA GLN A 139 -15.53 -6.78 -0.77
C GLN A 139 -15.88 -5.88 0.43
N PRO A 140 -17.18 -5.66 0.71
CA PRO A 140 -17.57 -4.86 1.86
C PRO A 140 -17.23 -5.60 3.15
N TYR A 141 -16.91 -4.85 4.21
CA TYR A 141 -16.87 -5.40 5.54
C TYR A 141 -18.27 -5.90 5.94
N ASP A 142 -18.34 -7.15 6.38
CA ASP A 142 -19.57 -7.80 6.83
C ASP A 142 -19.43 -8.23 8.28
N SER A 143 -20.29 -7.68 9.14
CA SER A 143 -20.34 -7.95 10.58
C SER A 143 -20.97 -9.29 10.94
N ASN A 144 -21.56 -9.98 9.96
CA ASN A 144 -22.05 -11.35 10.12
C ASN A 144 -21.04 -12.40 9.63
N ASN A 145 -19.88 -11.97 9.12
CA ASN A 145 -18.82 -12.86 8.68
C ASN A 145 -17.77 -12.96 9.78
N GLU A 146 -17.55 -14.17 10.28
CA GLU A 146 -16.64 -14.43 11.40
C GLU A 146 -15.19 -14.05 11.07
N ASP A 147 -14.68 -14.37 9.88
CA ASP A 147 -13.32 -14.03 9.44
C ASP A 147 -13.05 -12.51 9.41
N HIS A 148 -14.09 -11.72 9.09
CA HIS A 148 -13.99 -10.26 9.09
C HIS A 148 -13.95 -9.69 10.51
N GLU A 149 -14.78 -10.23 11.41
CA GLU A 149 -14.84 -9.83 12.82
C GLU A 149 -13.56 -10.27 13.57
N GLU A 150 -13.00 -11.43 13.23
CA GLU A 150 -11.71 -11.91 13.73
C GLU A 150 -10.57 -10.98 13.32
N GLN A 151 -10.48 -10.57 12.04
CA GLN A 151 -9.44 -9.64 11.59
C GLN A 151 -9.56 -8.26 12.27
N LEU A 152 -10.78 -7.77 12.47
CA LEU A 152 -10.99 -6.49 13.16
C LEU A 152 -10.58 -6.59 14.65
N THR A 153 -10.85 -7.73 15.28
CA THR A 153 -10.42 -8.02 16.66
C THR A 153 -8.90 -8.21 16.73
N GLU A 154 -8.29 -8.87 15.75
CA GLU A 154 -6.83 -9.03 15.62
C GLU A 154 -6.16 -7.65 15.54
N LEU A 155 -6.69 -6.73 14.72
CA LEU A 155 -6.18 -5.36 14.64
C LEU A 155 -6.17 -4.67 16.02
N TRP A 156 -7.27 -4.77 16.76
CA TRP A 156 -7.35 -4.21 18.11
C TRP A 156 -6.26 -4.80 19.02
N ASN A 157 -6.15 -6.13 19.07
CA ASN A 157 -5.20 -6.82 19.94
C ASN A 157 -3.75 -6.51 19.59
N LEU A 158 -3.45 -6.37 18.29
CA LEU A 158 -2.11 -5.97 17.82
C LEU A 158 -1.75 -4.56 18.29
N LEU A 159 -2.69 -3.61 18.23
CA LEU A 159 -2.44 -2.20 18.56
C LEU A 159 -2.58 -1.86 20.05
N MET A 160 -3.48 -2.55 20.76
CA MET A 160 -3.85 -2.29 22.15
C MET A 160 -3.65 -3.53 23.04
N PRO A 161 -2.42 -4.08 23.14
CA PRO A 161 -2.15 -5.38 23.78
C PRO A 161 -2.53 -5.43 25.27
N ASN A 162 -2.61 -4.28 25.93
CA ASN A 162 -2.89 -4.16 27.37
C ASN A 162 -4.34 -3.74 27.68
N GLN A 163 -5.22 -3.69 26.67
CA GLN A 163 -6.60 -3.26 26.85
C GLN A 163 -7.52 -4.16 26.03
N ALA A 164 -8.37 -4.94 26.70
CA ALA A 164 -9.36 -5.75 26.00
C ALA A 164 -10.44 -4.88 25.34
N LEU A 165 -10.91 -5.30 24.17
CA LEU A 165 -12.08 -4.72 23.52
C LEU A 165 -13.34 -5.19 24.27
N LYS A 166 -14.16 -4.25 24.77
CA LYS A 166 -15.34 -4.58 25.59
C LYS A 166 -16.49 -5.16 24.78
N SER A 167 -16.64 -4.70 23.54
CA SER A 167 -17.71 -5.10 22.63
C SER A 167 -17.36 -4.67 21.22
N ARG A 168 -18.01 -5.30 20.23
CA ARG A 168 -17.82 -4.96 18.82
C ARG A 168 -18.24 -3.53 18.48
N ILE A 169 -19.31 -3.01 19.09
CA ILE A 169 -19.72 -1.61 18.96
C ILE A 169 -19.35 -0.91 20.27
N THR A 170 -18.40 0.03 20.23
CA THR A 170 -17.84 0.69 21.41
C THR A 170 -17.06 1.95 21.04
N LYS A 171 -17.01 2.92 21.95
CA LYS A 171 -16.17 4.13 21.82
C LYS A 171 -14.68 3.84 21.80
N GLN A 172 -14.25 2.64 22.21
CA GLN A 172 -12.83 2.26 22.24
C GLN A 172 -12.18 2.32 20.87
N TRP A 173 -12.93 2.10 19.78
CA TRP A 173 -12.40 2.19 18.42
C TRP A 173 -11.80 3.55 18.08
N GLY A 174 -12.27 4.61 18.74
CA GLY A 174 -11.65 5.94 18.67
C GLY A 174 -10.21 5.96 19.19
N ASP A 175 -9.82 5.10 20.13
CA ASP A 175 -8.47 5.06 20.70
C ASP A 175 -7.42 4.61 19.65
N ILE A 176 -7.84 3.89 18.61
CA ILE A 176 -7.00 3.53 17.44
C ILE A 176 -7.37 4.31 16.17
N GLY A 177 -8.16 5.37 16.32
CA GLY A 177 -8.44 6.32 15.25
C GLY A 177 -9.49 5.89 14.23
N PHE A 178 -10.46 5.02 14.58
CA PHE A 178 -11.69 4.84 13.80
C PHE A 178 -12.73 5.94 14.12
N GLN A 179 -13.72 6.13 13.24
CA GLN A 179 -14.79 7.09 13.47
C GLN A 179 -16.01 6.42 14.10
N GLY A 180 -16.57 7.10 15.12
CA GLY A 180 -17.75 6.59 15.82
C GLY A 180 -17.46 5.34 16.64
N ASP A 181 -18.53 4.59 16.93
CA ASP A 181 -18.46 3.41 17.79
C ASP A 181 -18.40 2.10 16.97
N ASP A 182 -18.50 2.17 15.64
CA ASP A 182 -18.51 1.03 14.73
C ASP A 182 -17.59 1.25 13.51
N PRO A 183 -16.42 0.57 13.47
CA PRO A 183 -15.46 0.63 12.35
C PRO A 183 -16.03 0.24 10.99
N LYS A 184 -17.13 -0.51 10.93
CA LYS A 184 -17.76 -0.92 9.66
C LYS A 184 -18.00 0.25 8.72
N THR A 185 -18.34 1.41 9.27
CA THR A 185 -18.64 2.60 8.48
C THR A 185 -17.41 3.25 7.86
N ASP A 186 -16.21 2.99 8.37
CA ASP A 186 -14.96 3.55 7.86
C ASP A 186 -14.45 2.79 6.63
N PHE A 187 -14.76 1.50 6.52
CA PHE A 187 -14.32 0.65 5.41
C PHE A 187 -15.13 0.83 4.11
N ARG A 188 -16.09 1.76 4.04
CA ARG A 188 -17.00 1.89 2.87
C ARG A 188 -16.26 2.07 1.53
N GLY A 189 -15.18 2.85 1.50
CA GLY A 189 -14.45 3.13 0.26
C GLY A 189 -13.48 2.01 -0.15
N MET A 190 -12.74 1.47 0.83
CA MET A 190 -11.64 0.52 0.61
C MET A 190 -11.99 -0.93 0.99
N GLY A 191 -13.21 -1.20 1.44
CA GLY A 191 -13.68 -2.54 1.78
C GLY A 191 -12.74 -3.27 2.73
N MET A 192 -12.64 -4.59 2.54
CA MET A 192 -11.71 -5.45 3.28
C MET A 192 -10.25 -5.09 3.03
N LEU A 193 -9.88 -4.52 1.88
CA LEU A 193 -8.50 -4.09 1.63
C LEU A 193 -8.00 -3.09 2.69
N GLY A 194 -8.86 -2.17 3.13
CA GLY A 194 -8.52 -1.21 4.20
C GLY A 194 -8.19 -1.90 5.53
N LEU A 195 -9.02 -2.87 5.94
CA LEU A 195 -8.79 -3.65 7.15
C LEU A 195 -7.54 -4.53 7.05
N VAL A 196 -7.42 -5.27 5.94
CA VAL A 196 -6.29 -6.20 5.70
C VAL A 196 -4.96 -5.45 5.71
N ASN A 197 -4.89 -4.25 5.12
CA ASN A 197 -3.69 -3.41 5.16
C ASN A 197 -3.32 -2.99 6.59
N LEU A 198 -4.29 -2.53 7.39
CA LEU A 198 -4.07 -2.15 8.78
C LEU A 198 -3.59 -3.34 9.63
N VAL A 199 -4.19 -4.52 9.45
CA VAL A 199 -3.78 -5.76 10.11
C VAL A 199 -2.37 -6.16 9.66
N TYR A 200 -2.11 -6.17 8.35
CA TYR A 200 -0.81 -6.55 7.80
C TYR A 200 0.30 -5.66 8.37
N PHE A 201 0.13 -4.34 8.38
CA PHE A 201 1.13 -3.44 8.98
C PHE A 201 1.30 -3.70 10.48
N SER A 202 0.19 -3.87 11.22
CA SER A 202 0.25 -4.09 12.66
C SER A 202 0.87 -5.44 13.04
N LYS A 203 0.73 -6.46 12.18
CA LYS A 203 1.25 -7.81 12.38
C LYS A 203 2.71 -7.95 11.96
N HIS A 204 3.07 -7.36 10.82
CA HIS A 204 4.42 -7.47 10.28
C HIS A 204 5.36 -6.43 10.88
N TYR A 205 4.87 -5.25 11.27
CA TYR A 205 5.65 -4.13 11.82
C TYR A 205 5.01 -3.63 13.11
N THR A 206 4.88 -4.53 14.09
CA THR A 206 4.12 -4.32 15.32
C THR A 206 4.69 -3.18 16.19
N GLU A 207 6.01 -3.03 16.25
CA GLU A 207 6.62 -1.95 17.02
C GLU A 207 6.38 -0.59 16.34
N GLU A 208 6.59 -0.52 15.02
CA GLU A 208 6.40 0.68 14.23
C GLU A 208 4.94 1.12 14.22
N SER A 209 3.99 0.19 14.02
CA SER A 209 2.55 0.48 14.06
C SER A 209 2.11 1.04 15.41
N ARG A 210 2.59 0.48 16.53
CA ARG A 210 2.32 1.00 17.88
C ARG A 210 2.97 2.35 18.13
N GLN A 211 4.19 2.58 17.65
CA GLN A 211 4.87 3.87 17.73
C GLN A 211 4.11 4.95 16.96
N ILE A 212 3.69 4.65 15.72
CA ILE A 212 2.90 5.57 14.89
C ILE A 212 1.53 5.81 15.54
N LEU A 213 0.85 4.78 16.07
CA LEU A 213 -0.38 4.98 16.82
C LEU A 213 -0.16 5.93 18.02
N SER A 214 0.90 5.71 18.79
CA SER A 214 1.23 6.56 19.93
C SER A 214 1.46 8.01 19.53
N ARG A 215 2.14 8.26 18.41
CA ARG A 215 2.39 9.60 17.88
C ARG A 215 1.16 10.22 17.25
N SER A 216 0.32 9.43 16.59
CA SER A 216 -0.95 9.89 16.03
C SER A 216 -1.89 10.45 17.10
N ASN A 217 -1.73 10.03 18.36
CA ASN A 217 -2.43 10.59 19.52
C ASN A 217 -1.80 11.86 20.11
N HIS A 218 -0.80 12.45 19.44
CA HIS A 218 -0.18 13.70 19.88
C HIS A 218 -1.23 14.83 20.00
N PRO A 219 -1.23 15.64 21.07
CA PRO A 219 -2.33 16.56 21.38
C PRO A 219 -2.57 17.64 20.32
N LYS A 220 -1.50 18.14 19.67
CA LYS A 220 -1.59 19.21 18.65
C LYS A 220 -1.50 18.68 17.22
N MET A 221 -0.45 17.92 16.92
CA MET A 221 -0.16 17.37 15.59
C MET A 221 -0.74 15.96 15.36
N GLY A 222 -1.62 15.48 16.22
CA GLY A 222 -2.19 14.14 16.09
C GLY A 222 -3.05 13.98 14.84
N PHE A 223 -3.21 12.74 14.40
CA PHE A 223 -4.11 12.34 13.32
C PHE A 223 -4.82 11.03 13.68
N SER A 224 -5.93 10.73 13.02
CA SER A 224 -6.67 9.49 13.28
C SER A 224 -5.99 8.31 12.58
N TYR A 225 -5.25 7.47 13.34
CA TYR A 225 -4.46 6.35 12.81
C TYR A 225 -5.19 5.48 11.78
N ALA A 226 -6.35 4.91 12.14
CA ALA A 226 -7.08 4.03 11.23
C ALA A 226 -7.63 4.76 10.00
N ILE A 227 -8.19 5.98 10.15
CA ILE A 227 -8.68 6.76 9.01
C ILE A 227 -7.55 7.13 8.05
N VAL A 228 -6.41 7.58 8.57
CA VAL A 228 -5.23 7.87 7.74
C VAL A 228 -4.73 6.61 7.07
N GLY A 229 -4.63 5.48 7.76
CA GLY A 229 -4.24 4.21 7.15
C GLY A 229 -5.20 3.74 6.04
N ILE A 230 -6.50 3.89 6.21
CA ILE A 230 -7.49 3.59 5.15
C ILE A 230 -7.34 4.56 3.97
N ASN A 231 -7.04 5.83 4.22
CA ASN A 231 -6.78 6.80 3.16
C ASN A 231 -5.48 6.49 2.39
N LEU A 232 -4.42 6.05 3.07
CA LEU A 232 -3.18 5.61 2.44
C LEU A 232 -3.35 4.29 1.68
N THR A 233 -4.29 3.43 2.10
CA THR A 233 -4.72 2.28 1.29
C THR A 233 -5.31 2.71 -0.04
N GLU A 234 -6.17 3.74 -0.05
CA GLU A 234 -6.68 4.34 -1.30
C GLU A 234 -5.54 4.90 -2.14
N MET A 235 -4.59 5.59 -1.52
CA MET A 235 -3.41 6.11 -2.22
C MET A 235 -2.62 4.99 -2.90
N ALA A 236 -2.28 3.92 -2.17
CA ALA A 236 -1.59 2.75 -2.71
C ALA A 236 -2.35 2.13 -3.89
N TYR A 237 -3.67 1.95 -3.73
CA TYR A 237 -4.54 1.45 -4.77
C TYR A 237 -4.54 2.35 -6.02
N SER A 238 -4.60 3.68 -5.84
CA SER A 238 -4.58 4.64 -6.95
C SER A 238 -3.28 4.57 -7.76
N LEU A 239 -2.14 4.34 -7.10
CA LEU A 239 -0.83 4.19 -7.72
C LEU A 239 -0.71 2.84 -8.46
N LEU A 240 -1.31 1.77 -7.93
CA LEU A 240 -1.42 0.50 -8.64
C LEU A 240 -2.31 0.62 -9.88
N ARG A 241 -3.50 1.20 -9.74
CA ARG A 241 -4.49 1.34 -10.82
C ARG A 241 -3.99 2.21 -11.98
N SER A 242 -3.12 3.18 -11.70
CA SER A 242 -2.55 4.09 -12.69
C SER A 242 -1.24 3.58 -13.30
N ASP A 243 -0.88 2.31 -13.07
CA ASP A 243 0.36 1.69 -13.52
C ASP A 243 1.65 2.32 -12.92
N ALA A 244 1.53 3.28 -11.99
CA ALA A 244 2.67 3.99 -11.41
C ALA A 244 3.58 3.07 -10.58
N LEU A 245 3.06 1.97 -10.04
CA LEU A 245 3.84 0.98 -9.26
C LEU A 245 4.61 -0.04 -10.10
N LYS A 246 4.52 -0.01 -11.44
CA LYS A 246 5.16 -1.04 -12.28
C LYS A 246 6.66 -1.13 -12.07
N SER A 247 7.38 -0.01 -12.22
CA SER A 247 8.84 0.01 -12.04
C SER A 247 9.25 -0.48 -10.66
N HIS A 248 8.58 -0.01 -9.61
CA HIS A 248 8.82 -0.47 -8.25
C HIS A 248 8.70 -2.00 -8.11
N LEU A 249 7.59 -2.58 -8.56
CA LEU A 249 7.35 -4.02 -8.42
C LEU A 249 8.26 -4.86 -9.31
N TYR A 250 8.55 -4.39 -10.53
CA TYR A 250 9.43 -5.08 -11.47
C TYR A 250 10.89 -5.08 -11.01
N ASN A 251 11.33 -4.06 -10.28
CA ASN A 251 12.66 -4.03 -9.67
C ASN A 251 12.74 -4.89 -8.41
N LEU A 252 11.66 -4.90 -7.61
CA LEU A 252 11.64 -5.60 -6.34
C LEU A 252 11.52 -7.13 -6.51
N ILE A 253 10.80 -7.60 -7.52
CA ILE A 253 10.30 -8.98 -7.56
C ILE A 253 10.80 -9.67 -8.84
N PRO A 254 11.82 -10.54 -8.77
CA PRO A 254 12.20 -11.39 -9.89
C PRO A 254 11.19 -12.55 -10.03
N GLY A 255 9.96 -12.24 -10.44
CA GLY A 255 8.85 -13.20 -10.49
C GLY A 255 7.48 -12.54 -10.60
N VAL A 256 6.46 -13.21 -10.08
CA VAL A 256 5.05 -12.76 -10.13
C VAL A 256 4.76 -11.86 -8.93
N PRO A 257 4.41 -10.57 -9.12
CA PRO A 257 3.94 -9.74 -8.03
C PRO A 257 2.68 -10.31 -7.37
N GLN A 258 2.77 -10.58 -6.07
CA GLN A 258 1.69 -11.07 -5.22
C GLN A 258 1.10 -9.97 -4.34
N LEU A 259 -0.10 -10.24 -3.78
CA LEU A 259 -0.83 -9.33 -2.89
C LEU A 259 0.02 -8.83 -1.71
N GLU A 260 0.90 -9.68 -1.18
CA GLU A 260 1.84 -9.31 -0.12
C GLU A 260 2.69 -8.07 -0.47
N HIS A 261 3.17 -7.96 -1.71
CA HIS A 261 4.01 -6.84 -2.12
C HIS A 261 3.23 -5.52 -2.16
N PHE A 262 1.92 -5.56 -2.43
CA PHE A 262 1.06 -4.39 -2.29
C PHE A 262 0.94 -3.98 -0.82
N HIS A 263 0.77 -4.93 0.09
CA HIS A 263 0.73 -4.67 1.53
C HIS A 263 2.07 -4.11 2.05
N GLN A 264 3.20 -4.62 1.57
CA GLN A 264 4.53 -4.09 1.90
C GLN A 264 4.71 -2.64 1.42
N PHE A 265 4.24 -2.32 0.22
CA PHE A 265 4.23 -0.93 -0.27
C PHE A 265 3.32 -0.03 0.59
N TYR A 266 2.14 -0.52 1.00
CA TYR A 266 1.29 0.18 1.96
C TYR A 266 2.00 0.44 3.30
N CYS A 267 2.73 -0.54 3.84
CA CYS A 267 3.49 -0.37 5.07
C CYS A 267 4.55 0.73 4.94
N TYR A 268 5.27 0.76 3.81
CA TYR A 268 6.19 1.84 3.49
C TYR A 268 5.49 3.21 3.48
N LEU A 269 4.32 3.31 2.84
CA LEU A 269 3.55 4.56 2.82
C LEU A 269 3.14 5.01 4.21
N MET A 270 2.61 4.11 5.05
CA MET A 270 2.19 4.44 6.41
C MET A 270 3.36 4.96 7.24
N TYR A 271 4.50 4.28 7.15
CA TYR A 271 5.71 4.65 7.86
C TYR A 271 6.27 6.01 7.40
N GLU A 272 6.41 6.22 6.09
CA GLU A 272 6.93 7.47 5.55
C GLU A 272 5.95 8.64 5.70
N PHE A 273 4.64 8.37 5.68
CA PHE A 273 3.64 9.40 5.93
C PHE A 273 3.73 9.94 7.35
N ASP A 274 3.90 9.07 8.36
CA ASP A 274 4.11 9.52 9.74
C ASP A 274 5.34 10.44 9.84
N LYS A 275 6.48 10.04 9.26
CA LYS A 275 7.67 10.91 9.23
C LYS A 275 7.40 12.25 8.54
N PHE A 276 6.82 12.20 7.35
CA PHE A 276 6.49 13.37 6.56
C PHE A 276 5.54 14.32 7.32
N TRP A 277 4.47 13.77 7.91
CA TRP A 277 3.46 14.55 8.62
C TRP A 277 4.06 15.40 9.74
N PHE A 278 4.93 14.82 10.56
CA PHE A 278 5.56 15.57 11.65
C PHE A 278 6.69 16.51 11.18
N GLN A 279 7.37 16.20 10.08
CA GLN A 279 8.35 17.12 9.47
C GLN A 279 7.70 18.37 8.89
N GLU A 280 6.47 18.24 8.40
CA GLU A 280 5.70 19.35 7.84
C GLU A 280 5.09 20.28 8.90
N GLU A 281 5.13 19.89 10.18
CA GLU A 281 4.56 20.63 11.31
C GLU A 281 3.18 21.24 11.00
N PRO A 282 2.19 20.41 10.62
CA PRO A 282 0.93 20.90 10.08
C PRO A 282 0.19 21.75 11.11
N GLU A 283 -0.27 22.93 10.67
CA GLU A 283 -0.99 23.87 11.53
C GLU A 283 -2.26 23.26 12.12
N SER A 284 -2.93 22.42 11.33
CA SER A 284 -4.14 21.73 11.74
C SER A 284 -4.38 20.47 10.92
N ILE A 285 -4.95 19.46 11.57
CA ILE A 285 -5.47 18.27 10.92
C ILE A 285 -6.55 18.57 9.86
N MET A 286 -7.18 19.76 9.89
CA MET A 286 -8.13 20.18 8.83
C MET A 286 -7.48 20.31 7.45
N LEU A 287 -6.16 20.52 7.41
CA LEU A 287 -5.38 20.60 6.17
C LEU A 287 -4.91 19.22 5.69
N PHE A 288 -5.38 18.12 6.31
CA PHE A 288 -4.93 16.75 6.00
C PHE A 288 -4.90 16.46 4.51
N ASN A 289 -5.95 16.81 3.76
CA ASN A 289 -6.01 16.54 2.32
C ASN A 289 -4.87 17.22 1.55
N GLN A 290 -4.50 18.45 1.91
CA GLN A 290 -3.41 19.19 1.27
C GLN A 290 -2.06 18.51 1.52
N TYR A 291 -1.79 18.13 2.77
CA TYR A 291 -0.57 17.40 3.12
C TYR A 291 -0.54 16.00 2.50
N ARG A 292 -1.67 15.31 2.42
CA ARG A 292 -1.79 13.99 1.79
C ARG A 292 -1.60 14.07 0.27
N GLU A 293 -2.06 15.13 -0.39
CA GLU A 293 -1.75 15.40 -1.80
C GLU A 293 -0.27 15.72 -2.01
N LYS A 294 0.32 16.56 -1.14
CA LYS A 294 1.76 16.86 -1.15
C LYS A 294 2.60 15.60 -0.99
N PHE A 295 2.23 14.73 -0.05
CA PHE A 295 2.86 13.42 0.14
C PHE A 295 2.70 12.53 -1.10
N GLN A 296 1.49 12.43 -1.67
CA GLN A 296 1.28 11.64 -2.88
C GLN A 296 2.13 12.15 -4.06
N ASN A 297 2.24 13.47 -4.22
CA ASN A 297 3.07 14.06 -5.27
C ASN A 297 4.56 13.76 -5.06
N ARG A 298 5.05 13.77 -3.80
CA ARG A 298 6.40 13.31 -3.48
C ARG A 298 6.61 11.85 -3.88
N ILE A 299 5.71 10.95 -3.50
CA ILE A 299 5.82 9.52 -3.85
C ILE A 299 5.75 9.30 -5.37
N LYS A 300 4.85 10.00 -6.08
CA LYS A 300 4.78 9.97 -7.55
C LYS A 300 6.08 10.44 -8.18
N GLY A 301 6.69 11.51 -7.66
CA GLY A 301 7.99 12.01 -8.12
C GLY A 301 9.09 10.96 -7.99
N LEU A 302 9.13 10.23 -6.87
CA LEU A 302 10.08 9.12 -6.68
C LEU A 302 9.79 7.95 -7.63
N LEU A 303 8.52 7.65 -7.92
CA LEU A 303 8.10 6.60 -8.86
C LEU A 303 8.48 6.87 -10.33
N ILE A 304 8.84 8.11 -10.69
CA ILE A 304 9.39 8.42 -12.03
C ILE A 304 10.76 7.75 -12.23
N ASN A 305 11.53 7.57 -11.15
CA ASN A 305 12.80 6.87 -11.24
C ASN A 305 12.55 5.38 -11.52
N GLN A 306 13.00 4.93 -12.69
CA GLN A 306 12.80 3.55 -13.15
C GLN A 306 13.51 2.51 -12.29
N ASN A 307 14.51 2.90 -11.48
CA ASN A 307 15.25 2.03 -10.57
C ASN A 307 14.73 2.08 -9.12
N VAL A 308 13.60 2.76 -8.87
CA VAL A 308 13.08 2.95 -7.51
C VAL A 308 12.66 1.61 -6.87
N MET A 309 12.97 1.47 -5.58
CA MET A 309 12.51 0.38 -4.75
C MET A 309 12.13 0.91 -3.36
N PHE A 310 10.86 0.76 -3.00
CA PHE A 310 10.37 1.10 -1.67
C PHE A 310 10.32 -0.15 -0.80
N THR A 311 11.14 -0.21 0.24
CA THR A 311 11.14 -1.33 1.18
C THR A 311 11.19 -0.82 2.60
N LEU A 312 10.29 -1.33 3.44
CA LEU A 312 10.38 -1.17 4.89
C LEU A 312 11.08 -2.42 5.46
N ARG A 313 12.35 -2.30 5.82
CA ARG A 313 13.09 -3.41 6.44
C ARG A 313 12.85 -3.39 7.94
N LYS A 314 12.64 -4.56 8.53
CA LYS A 314 12.77 -4.72 9.97
C LYS A 314 14.22 -4.40 10.35
N ALA A 315 14.42 -3.62 11.41
CA ALA A 315 15.73 -3.61 12.05
C ALA A 315 16.05 -5.08 12.40
N ASN A 316 17.19 -5.58 11.92
CA ASN A 316 17.56 -6.99 12.02
C ASN A 316 17.25 -7.55 13.42
N SER A 317 16.38 -8.55 13.50
CA SER A 317 16.47 -9.54 14.57
C SER A 317 17.83 -10.22 14.40
N LEU A 318 18.78 -9.82 15.26
CA LEU A 318 20.12 -10.38 15.36
C LEU A 318 20.11 -11.91 15.43
#